data_AF-A0A0R0EUM2-F1
#
_entry.id   AF-A0A0R0EUM2-F1
#
_cell.length_a   1.000
_cell.length_b   1.000
_cell.length_c   1.000
_cell.angle_alpha   90.00
_cell.angle_beta   90.00
_cell.angle_gamma   90.00
#
_symmetry.space_group_name_H-M   'P 1'
#
loop_
_entity.id
_entity.type
_entity.pdbx_description
1 polymer ?
#
loop_
_entity_poly.entity_id
_entity_poly.type
_entity_poly.pdbx_seq_one_letter_code
_entity_poly.pdbx_strand_id
1 'polypeptide(L)'
;MIPVAANDVAFSIHSVILNLIILSQISMFERGNQKFSNYAIAIVVVVWFSVAVCFFIALHSQSWLWLISIFNTIQAVMILIKYFPQAFMNFLRKSTDGFSIGSVLLDFSGGVFNYSQMLVQSKDQGSWVNFYGNIGKVFISLVSIFYDSILMCQHYVMYPDNKKGLTSKNSEEINRPLVCESPIDQQTKGSVKCSYQSPAEV
;
A
#
# COMPACT_ATOMS: atom_id res chain seq x y z
N MET A 1 -24.30 -1.25 27.10
CA MET A 1 -23.67 -0.50 25.99
C MET A 1 -22.35 0.03 26.51
N ILE A 2 -21.22 -0.38 25.92
CA ILE A 2 -19.92 0.18 26.27
C ILE A 2 -19.82 1.53 25.55
N PRO A 3 -19.55 2.64 26.25
CA PRO A 3 -19.36 3.91 25.58
C PRO A 3 -18.19 3.83 24.61
N VAL A 4 -18.29 4.54 23.47
CA VAL A 4 -17.18 4.63 22.52
C VAL A 4 -16.01 5.29 23.23
N ALA A 5 -14.86 4.60 23.24
CA ALA A 5 -13.70 5.09 23.94
C ALA A 5 -13.12 6.31 23.21
N ALA A 6 -12.67 7.32 23.95
CA ALA A 6 -12.17 8.57 23.36
C ALA A 6 -10.97 8.34 22.41
N ASN A 7 -10.15 7.34 22.71
CA ASN A 7 -9.03 6.94 21.87
C ASN A 7 -9.48 6.34 20.52
N ASP A 8 -10.65 5.68 20.46
CA ASP A 8 -11.21 5.16 19.20
C ASP A 8 -11.66 6.33 18.30
N VAL A 9 -12.24 7.36 18.90
CA VAL A 9 -12.63 8.60 18.21
C VAL A 9 -11.39 9.34 17.71
N ALA A 10 -10.36 9.49 18.56
CA ALA A 10 -9.11 10.13 18.20
C ALA A 10 -8.40 9.39 17.05
N PHE A 11 -8.36 8.06 17.10
CA PHE A 11 -7.83 7.23 16.02
C PHE A 11 -8.61 7.46 14.72
N SER A 12 -9.93 7.48 14.77
CA SER A 12 -10.78 7.70 13.59
C SER A 12 -10.54 9.07 12.95
N ILE A 13 -10.45 10.13 13.74
CA ILE A 13 -10.14 11.49 13.25
C ILE A 13 -8.75 11.51 12.60
N HIS A 14 -7.75 10.92 13.28
CA HIS A 14 -6.39 10.81 12.74
C HIS A 14 -6.36 10.07 11.41
N SER A 15 -7.05 8.93 11.30
CA SER A 15 -7.16 8.17 10.05
C SER A 15 -7.81 8.98 8.92
N VAL A 16 -8.84 9.77 9.20
CA VAL A 16 -9.46 10.65 8.19
C VAL A 16 -8.46 11.69 7.70
N ILE A 17 -7.74 12.35 8.60
CA ILE A 17 -6.72 13.34 8.24
C ILE A 17 -5.63 12.72 7.36
N LEU A 18 -5.10 11.55 7.74
CA LEU A 18 -4.08 10.86 6.95
C LEU A 18 -4.60 10.47 5.57
N ASN A 19 -5.83 9.96 5.47
CA ASN A 19 -6.43 9.62 4.17
C ASN A 19 -6.61 10.87 3.29
N LEU A 20 -6.99 12.02 3.85
CA LEU A 20 -7.08 13.28 3.10
C LEU A 20 -5.71 13.73 2.60
N ILE A 21 -4.67 13.60 3.41
CA ILE A 21 -3.28 13.91 3.01
C ILE A 21 -2.86 13.00 1.86
N ILE A 22 -3.10 11.68 1.95
CA ILE A 22 -2.76 10.72 0.90
C ILE A 22 -3.53 11.02 -0.39
N LEU A 23 -4.83 11.34 -0.30
CA LEU A 23 -5.63 11.74 -1.47
C LEU A 23 -5.11 13.02 -2.11
N SER A 24 -4.67 13.99 -1.31
CA SER A 24 -4.01 15.21 -1.80
C SER A 24 -2.71 14.89 -2.52
N GLN A 25 -1.87 14.03 -1.93
CA GLN A 25 -0.62 13.56 -2.55
C GLN A 25 -0.87 12.85 -3.89
N ILE A 26 -1.84 11.94 -3.96
CA ILE A 26 -2.23 11.27 -5.21
C ILE A 26 -2.71 12.28 -6.27
N SER A 27 -3.33 13.37 -5.84
CA SER A 27 -3.83 14.42 -6.74
C SER A 27 -2.72 15.34 -7.24
N MET A 28 -1.76 15.68 -6.37
CA MET A 28 -0.65 16.61 -6.67
C MET A 28 0.54 15.94 -7.39
N PHE A 29 0.85 14.68 -7.07
CA PHE A 29 2.00 14.00 -7.68
C PHE A 29 1.67 13.47 -9.08
N GLU A 30 2.71 13.44 -9.91
CA GLU A 30 2.62 12.99 -11.31
C GLU A 30 2.21 11.51 -11.36
N ARG A 31 1.21 11.21 -12.18
CA ARG A 31 0.66 9.85 -12.35
C ARG A 31 1.20 9.17 -13.61
N GLY A 32 1.82 9.94 -14.50
CA GLY A 32 2.28 9.46 -15.79
C GLY A 32 1.13 8.86 -16.60
N ASN A 33 1.36 7.69 -17.19
CA ASN A 33 0.36 6.98 -18.01
C ASN A 33 -0.54 6.02 -17.22
N GLN A 34 -0.49 6.04 -15.89
CA GLN A 34 -1.26 5.11 -15.06
C GLN A 34 -2.75 5.48 -15.06
N LYS A 35 -3.58 4.57 -15.56
CA LYS A 35 -5.04 4.71 -15.57
C LYS A 35 -5.65 3.88 -14.44
N PHE A 36 -6.78 4.35 -13.90
CA PHE A 36 -7.58 3.56 -12.97
C PHE A 36 -8.22 2.38 -13.72
N SER A 37 -8.13 1.19 -13.12
CA SER A 37 -8.81 0.00 -13.64
C SER A 37 -10.32 0.17 -13.51
N ASN A 38 -11.06 -0.20 -14.56
CA ASN A 38 -12.53 -0.16 -14.56
C ASN A 38 -13.13 -0.95 -13.40
N TYR A 39 -12.51 -2.07 -13.02
CA TYR A 39 -12.93 -2.87 -11.87
C TYR A 39 -12.80 -2.12 -10.55
N ALA A 40 -11.70 -1.39 -10.36
CA ALA A 40 -11.47 -0.61 -9.15
C ALA A 40 -12.50 0.53 -9.03
N ILE A 41 -12.77 1.24 -10.13
CA ILE A 41 -13.81 2.27 -10.18
C ILE A 41 -15.17 1.68 -9.85
N ALA A 42 -15.54 0.54 -10.45
CA ALA A 42 -16.81 -0.13 -10.19
C ALA A 42 -16.97 -0.49 -8.71
N ILE A 43 -15.93 -1.04 -8.07
CA ILE A 43 -15.95 -1.37 -6.64
C ILE A 43 -16.18 -0.10 -5.80
N VAL A 44 -15.45 0.99 -6.09
CA VAL A 44 -15.59 2.26 -5.37
C VAL A 44 -17.02 2.80 -5.50
N VAL A 45 -17.59 2.79 -6.71
CA VAL A 45 -18.97 3.24 -6.95
C VAL A 45 -19.98 2.41 -6.17
N VAL A 46 -19.85 1.08 -6.18
CA VAL A 46 -20.75 0.17 -5.44
C VAL A 46 -20.67 0.42 -3.94
N VAL A 47 -19.47 0.60 -3.40
CA VAL A 47 -19.25 0.86 -1.96
C VAL A 47 -19.86 2.20 -1.56
N TRP A 48 -19.59 3.28 -2.29
CA TRP A 48 -20.15 4.60 -1.98
C TRP A 48 -21.67 4.64 -2.12
N PHE A 49 -22.21 3.96 -3.13
CA PHE A 49 -23.66 3.80 -3.27
C PHE A 49 -24.26 3.07 -2.07
N SER A 50 -23.67 1.94 -1.66
CA SER A 50 -24.10 1.20 -0.47
C SER A 50 -24.04 2.06 0.80
N VAL A 51 -22.97 2.83 0.98
CA VAL A 51 -22.82 3.75 2.12
C VAL A 51 -23.93 4.80 2.12
N ALA A 52 -24.23 5.42 0.97
CA ALA A 52 -25.27 6.42 0.84
C ALA A 52 -26.66 5.86 1.17
N VAL A 53 -27.00 4.68 0.61
CA VAL A 53 -28.28 4.01 0.89
C VAL A 53 -28.41 3.68 2.37
N CYS A 54 -27.40 3.05 2.97
CA CYS A 54 -27.42 2.72 4.39
C CYS A 54 -27.50 3.98 5.28
N PHE A 55 -26.84 5.07 4.89
CA PHE A 55 -26.92 6.34 5.60
C PHE A 55 -28.34 6.90 5.63
N PHE A 56 -29.05 6.95 4.49
CA PHE A 56 -30.42 7.46 4.45
C PHE A 56 -31.41 6.55 5.20
N ILE A 57 -31.22 5.23 5.15
CA ILE A 57 -32.00 4.27 5.94
C ILE A 57 -31.80 4.55 7.44
N ALA A 58 -30.55 4.65 7.89
CA ALA A 58 -30.22 4.88 9.30
C ALA A 58 -30.66 6.27 9.78
N LEU A 59 -30.64 7.28 8.91
CA LEU A 59 -31.17 8.62 9.19
C LEU A 59 -32.68 8.56 9.47
N HIS A 60 -33.44 7.83 8.65
CA HIS A 60 -34.87 7.68 8.82
C HIS A 60 -35.23 6.83 10.05
N SER A 61 -34.55 5.69 10.25
CA SER A 61 -34.82 4.75 11.34
C SER A 61 -34.11 5.07 12.66
N GLN A 62 -33.28 6.13 12.70
CA GLN A 62 -32.41 6.49 13.83
C GLN A 62 -31.50 5.33 14.30
N SER A 63 -31.19 4.39 13.42
CA SER A 63 -30.45 3.17 13.75
C SER A 63 -28.93 3.34 13.54
N TRP A 64 -28.32 4.30 14.23
CA TRP A 64 -26.90 4.66 14.06
C TRP A 64 -25.92 3.52 14.37
N LEU A 65 -26.21 2.70 15.38
CA LEU A 65 -25.36 1.54 15.71
C LEU A 65 -25.39 0.47 14.61
N TRP A 66 -26.54 0.31 13.95
CA TRP A 66 -26.65 -0.58 12.81
C TRP A 66 -25.79 -0.06 11.64
N LEU A 67 -25.83 1.25 11.37
CA LEU A 67 -24.98 1.88 10.35
C LEU A 67 -23.48 1.65 10.63
N ILE A 68 -23.04 1.83 11.87
CA ILE A 68 -21.65 1.55 12.28
C ILE A 68 -21.31 0.07 12.06
N SER A 69 -22.23 -0.84 12.38
CA SER A 69 -22.01 -2.26 12.11
C SER A 69 -21.84 -2.55 10.61
N ILE A 70 -22.62 -1.89 9.74
CA ILE A 70 -22.45 -1.99 8.29
C ILE A 70 -21.08 -1.44 7.85
N PHE A 71 -20.65 -0.29 8.38
CA PHE A 71 -19.34 0.28 8.06
C PHE A 71 -18.19 -0.65 8.48
N ASN A 72 -18.30 -1.30 9.64
CA ASN A 72 -17.33 -2.30 10.07
C ASN A 72 -17.26 -3.49 9.08
N THR A 73 -18.41 -3.97 8.62
CA THR A 73 -18.48 -5.03 7.61
C THR A 73 -17.86 -4.60 6.29
N ILE A 74 -18.20 -3.40 5.79
CA ILE A 74 -17.60 -2.84 4.56
C ILE A 74 -16.09 -2.74 4.71
N GLN A 75 -15.59 -2.22 5.83
CA GLN A 75 -14.15 -2.09 6.08
C GLN A 75 -13.45 -3.46 6.07
N ALA A 76 -14.02 -4.47 6.72
CA ALA A 76 -13.47 -5.83 6.70
C ALA A 76 -13.40 -6.39 5.26
N VAL A 77 -14.44 -6.17 4.45
CA VAL A 77 -14.44 -6.58 3.03
C VAL A 77 -13.42 -5.78 2.21
N MET A 78 -13.25 -4.49 2.47
CA MET A 78 -12.25 -3.66 1.78
C MET A 78 -10.82 -4.15 2.05
N ILE A 79 -10.53 -4.63 3.25
CA ILE A 79 -9.23 -5.25 3.59
C ILE A 79 -8.93 -6.44 2.68
N LEU A 80 -9.93 -7.31 2.45
CA LEU A 80 -9.79 -8.44 1.54
C LEU A 80 -9.55 -7.98 0.11
N ILE A 81 -10.37 -7.04 -0.39
CA ILE A 81 -10.29 -6.54 -1.77
C ILE A 81 -8.94 -5.86 -2.05
N LYS A 82 -8.34 -5.17 -1.08
CA LYS A 82 -7.04 -4.51 -1.27
C LYS A 82 -5.86 -5.46 -1.09
N TYR A 83 -5.83 -6.22 0.00
CA TYR A 83 -4.61 -6.98 0.34
C TYR A 83 -4.53 -8.35 -0.30
N PHE A 84 -5.66 -9.01 -0.60
CA PHE A 84 -5.60 -10.30 -1.25
C PHE A 84 -4.98 -10.20 -2.66
N PRO A 85 -5.43 -9.29 -3.55
CA PRO A 85 -4.77 -9.09 -4.84
C PRO A 85 -3.34 -8.62 -4.67
N GLN A 86 -3.04 -7.77 -3.68
CA GLN A 86 -1.67 -7.32 -3.44
C GLN A 86 -0.74 -8.48 -3.06
N ALA A 87 -1.15 -9.34 -2.14
CA ALA A 87 -0.38 -10.51 -1.73
C ALA A 87 -0.21 -11.50 -2.89
N PHE A 88 -1.26 -11.68 -3.70
CA PHE A 88 -1.20 -12.52 -4.89
C PHE A 88 -0.25 -11.96 -5.96
N MET A 89 -0.31 -10.66 -6.23
CA MET A 89 0.57 -9.99 -7.20
C MET A 89 2.04 -10.03 -6.75
N ASN A 90 2.31 -9.84 -5.46
CA ASN A 90 3.65 -10.01 -4.90
C ASN A 90 4.15 -11.45 -5.10
N PHE A 91 3.28 -12.45 -4.93
CA PHE A 91 3.63 -13.85 -5.18
C PHE A 91 3.89 -14.15 -6.66
N LEU A 92 3.11 -13.58 -7.58
CA LEU A 92 3.29 -13.76 -9.02
C LEU A 92 4.57 -13.09 -9.52
N ARG A 93 4.81 -11.84 -9.11
CA ARG A 93 5.98 -11.06 -9.54
C ARG A 93 7.27 -11.53 -8.87
N LYS A 94 7.17 -12.25 -7.75
CA LYS A 94 8.32 -12.62 -6.90
C LYS A 94 9.16 -11.41 -6.45
N SER A 95 8.51 -10.25 -6.31
CA SER A 95 9.15 -9.01 -5.88
C SER A 95 8.12 -8.05 -5.28
N THR A 96 8.56 -7.32 -4.26
CA THR A 96 7.84 -6.22 -3.61
C THR A 96 8.37 -4.84 -4.01
N ASP A 97 9.12 -4.73 -5.10
CA ASP A 97 9.65 -3.45 -5.57
C ASP A 97 8.50 -2.47 -5.93
N GLY A 98 8.66 -1.22 -5.52
CA GLY A 98 7.66 -0.15 -5.71
C GLY A 98 6.45 -0.24 -4.78
N PHE A 99 6.37 -1.25 -3.91
CA PHE A 99 5.31 -1.38 -2.92
C PHE A 99 5.64 -0.58 -1.65
N SER A 100 4.66 0.18 -1.12
CA SER A 100 4.81 0.95 0.11
C SER A 100 4.66 0.04 1.35
N ILE A 101 5.77 -0.54 1.82
CA ILE A 101 5.76 -1.34 3.05
C ILE A 101 5.42 -0.51 4.29
N GLY A 102 5.76 0.79 4.29
CA GLY A 102 5.48 1.69 5.42
C GLY A 102 3.98 1.79 5.74
N SER A 103 3.12 1.81 4.72
CA SER A 103 1.66 1.84 4.91
C SER A 103 1.16 0.55 5.58
N VAL A 104 1.69 -0.61 5.17
CA VAL A 104 1.36 -1.91 5.79
C VAL A 104 1.82 -1.96 7.25
N LEU A 105 3.01 -1.45 7.55
CA LEU A 105 3.51 -1.41 8.94
C LEU A 105 2.64 -0.54 9.84
N LEU A 106 2.14 0.59 9.33
CA LEU A 106 1.21 1.46 10.06
C LEU A 106 -0.13 0.76 10.30
N ASP A 107 -0.68 0.09 9.29
CA ASP A 107 -1.93 -0.67 9.43
C ASP A 107 -1.78 -1.84 10.42
N PHE A 108 -0.68 -2.59 10.32
CA PHE A 108 -0.33 -3.66 11.27
C PHE A 108 -0.23 -3.13 12.70
N SER A 109 0.50 -2.04 12.89
CA SER A 109 0.69 -1.43 14.22
C SER A 109 -0.64 -0.93 14.78
N GLY A 110 -1.47 -0.30 13.93
CA GLY A 110 -2.83 0.11 14.29
C GLY A 110 -3.67 -1.08 14.72
N GLY A 111 -3.64 -2.19 13.96
CA GLY A 111 -4.32 -3.44 14.31
C GLY A 111 -3.88 -4.02 15.65
N VAL A 112 -2.57 -4.11 15.88
CA VAL A 112 -1.98 -4.63 17.12
C VAL A 112 -2.34 -3.75 18.32
N PHE A 113 -2.21 -2.43 18.21
CA PHE A 113 -2.58 -1.52 19.30
C PHE A 113 -4.08 -1.54 19.57
N ASN A 114 -4.90 -1.64 18.54
CA ASN A 114 -6.35 -1.75 18.69
C ASN A 114 -6.76 -3.02 19.45
N TYR A 115 -6.16 -4.16 19.09
CA TYR A 115 -6.39 -5.43 19.79
C TYR A 115 -5.85 -5.39 21.23
N SER A 116 -4.66 -4.82 21.42
CA SER A 116 -4.02 -4.67 22.74
C SER A 116 -4.82 -3.77 23.67
N GLN A 117 -5.38 -2.67 23.17
CA GLN A 117 -6.29 -1.81 23.93
C GLN A 117 -7.48 -2.61 24.47
N MET A 118 -8.12 -3.42 23.62
CA MET A 118 -9.26 -4.24 24.02
C MET A 118 -8.87 -5.30 25.06
N LEU A 119 -7.68 -5.88 24.95
CA LEU A 119 -7.13 -6.79 25.96
C LEU A 119 -6.95 -6.09 27.31
N VAL A 120 -6.31 -4.93 27.33
CA VAL A 120 -6.04 -4.17 28.56
C VAL A 120 -7.36 -3.74 29.22
N GLN A 121 -8.32 -3.22 28.45
CA GLN A 121 -9.64 -2.84 28.95
C GLN A 121 -10.42 -4.05 29.51
N SER A 122 -10.31 -5.22 28.87
CA SER A 122 -10.97 -6.44 29.34
C SER A 122 -10.33 -6.98 30.63
N LYS A 123 -9.01 -6.83 30.77
CA LYS A 123 -8.29 -7.17 32.01
C LYS A 123 -8.67 -6.25 33.15
N ASP A 124 -8.70 -4.94 32.90
CA ASP A 124 -9.07 -3.92 33.89
C ASP A 124 -10.51 -4.09 34.40
N GLN A 125 -11.46 -4.35 33.49
CA GLN A 125 -12.86 -4.60 33.85
C GLN A 125 -13.12 -6.01 34.40
N GLY A 126 -12.14 -6.91 34.38
CA GLY A 126 -12.32 -8.32 34.72
C GLY A 126 -13.35 -9.06 33.85
N SER A 127 -13.62 -8.55 32.63
CA SER A 127 -14.67 -9.04 31.75
C SER A 127 -14.28 -8.95 30.28
N TRP A 128 -14.66 -9.96 29.50
CA TRP A 128 -14.43 -10.02 28.05
C TRP A 128 -15.51 -9.28 27.23
N VAL A 129 -16.36 -8.49 27.90
CA VAL A 129 -17.44 -7.72 27.25
C VAL A 129 -16.91 -6.81 26.14
N ASN A 130 -15.69 -6.27 26.22
CA ASN A 130 -15.13 -5.47 25.11
C ASN A 130 -14.98 -6.29 23.82
N PHE A 131 -14.61 -7.57 23.93
CA PHE A 131 -14.47 -8.46 22.78
C PHE A 131 -15.84 -8.80 22.17
N TYR A 132 -16.74 -9.36 22.97
CA TYR A 132 -18.05 -9.80 22.45
C TYR A 132 -18.98 -8.63 22.13
N GLY A 133 -18.85 -7.51 22.84
CA GLY A 133 -19.62 -6.28 22.62
C GLY A 133 -19.16 -5.50 21.40
N ASN A 134 -17.96 -5.74 20.88
CA ASN A 134 -17.45 -5.10 19.68
C ASN A 134 -16.74 -6.10 18.74
N ILE A 135 -17.48 -7.15 18.36
CA ILE A 135 -16.96 -8.22 17.50
C ILE A 135 -16.45 -7.70 16.14
N GLY A 136 -17.06 -6.64 15.60
CA GLY A 136 -16.62 -6.02 14.35
C GLY A 136 -15.20 -5.45 14.45
N LYS A 137 -14.90 -4.72 15.53
CA LYS A 137 -13.56 -4.17 15.80
C LYS A 137 -12.51 -5.27 16.00
N VAL A 138 -12.86 -6.33 16.75
CA VAL A 138 -11.99 -7.52 16.91
C VAL A 138 -11.68 -8.14 15.56
N PHE A 139 -12.71 -8.39 14.75
CA PHE A 139 -12.57 -9.04 13.46
C PHE A 139 -11.71 -8.22 12.50
N ILE A 140 -11.96 -6.91 12.39
CA ILE A 140 -11.16 -5.99 11.56
C ILE A 140 -9.69 -6.03 11.97
N SER A 141 -9.40 -5.97 13.28
CA SER A 141 -8.02 -6.04 13.77
C SER A 141 -7.35 -7.36 13.43
N LEU A 142 -8.01 -8.49 13.65
CA LEU A 142 -7.43 -9.80 13.36
C LEU A 142 -7.17 -9.99 11.86
N VAL A 143 -8.13 -9.62 11.02
CA VAL A 143 -7.98 -9.73 9.56
C VAL A 143 -6.87 -8.79 9.06
N SER A 144 -6.77 -7.55 9.56
CA SER A 144 -5.68 -6.64 9.21
C SER A 144 -4.33 -7.24 9.60
N ILE A 145 -4.16 -7.60 10.88
CA ILE A 145 -2.91 -8.19 11.39
C ILE A 145 -2.49 -9.40 10.55
N PHE A 146 -3.43 -10.27 10.19
CA PHE A 146 -3.17 -11.45 9.37
C PHE A 146 -2.64 -11.10 7.97
N TYR A 147 -3.34 -10.25 7.21
CA TYR A 147 -2.90 -9.87 5.86
C TYR A 147 -1.63 -9.03 5.87
N ASP A 148 -1.50 -8.12 6.82
CA ASP A 148 -0.31 -7.30 6.98
C ASP A 148 0.89 -8.18 7.32
N SER A 149 0.72 -9.22 8.16
CA SER A 149 1.76 -10.21 8.44
C SER A 149 2.21 -10.93 7.17
N ILE A 150 1.28 -11.34 6.29
CA ILE A 150 1.62 -11.96 5.01
C ILE A 150 2.46 -11.01 4.15
N LEU A 151 2.03 -9.75 4.01
CA LEU A 151 2.72 -8.76 3.20
C LEU A 151 4.11 -8.42 3.76
N MET A 152 4.24 -8.31 5.08
CA MET A 152 5.52 -8.14 5.76
C MET A 152 6.45 -9.34 5.55
N CYS A 153 5.93 -10.57 5.68
CA CYS A 153 6.70 -11.78 5.40
C CYS A 153 7.14 -11.84 3.92
N GLN A 154 6.27 -11.48 3.00
CA GLN A 154 6.62 -11.39 1.58
C GLN A 154 7.75 -10.40 1.32
N HIS A 155 7.69 -9.22 1.93
CA HIS A 155 8.70 -8.17 1.73
C HIS A 155 10.04 -8.47 2.41
N TYR A 156 10.03 -8.86 3.69
CA TYR A 156 11.27 -9.00 4.47
C TYR A 156 11.90 -10.40 4.43
N VAL A 157 11.11 -11.45 4.25
CA VAL A 157 11.60 -12.83 4.31
C VAL A 157 11.69 -13.46 2.93
N MET A 158 10.64 -13.33 2.11
CA MET A 158 10.54 -14.07 0.85
C MET A 158 11.17 -13.36 -0.34
N TYR A 159 10.98 -12.05 -0.44
CA TYR A 159 11.47 -11.21 -1.54
C TYR A 159 12.26 -10.01 -1.01
N PRO A 160 13.28 -10.22 -0.16
CA PRO A 160 14.10 -9.11 0.32
C PRO A 160 14.73 -8.39 -0.87
N ASP A 161 14.65 -7.07 -0.87
CA ASP A 161 15.28 -6.27 -1.92
C ASP A 161 16.77 -6.59 -1.96
N ASN A 162 17.24 -7.15 -3.08
CA ASN A 162 18.64 -7.37 -3.35
C ASN A 162 19.34 -6.03 -3.61
N LYS A 163 19.37 -5.11 -2.64
CA LYS A 163 20.15 -3.86 -2.72
C LYS A 163 21.66 -4.09 -2.81
N LYS A 164 22.13 -5.31 -3.13
CA LYS A 164 23.53 -5.62 -3.43
C LYS A 164 23.97 -5.25 -4.86
N GLY A 165 23.10 -4.72 -5.73
CA GLY A 165 23.50 -4.31 -7.08
C GLY A 165 23.65 -2.80 -7.32
N LEU A 166 22.84 -1.96 -6.68
CA LEU A 166 22.68 -0.57 -7.12
C LEU A 166 23.76 0.38 -6.59
N THR A 167 24.35 0.10 -5.43
CA THR A 167 25.48 0.91 -4.92
C THR A 167 26.75 0.69 -5.75
N SER A 168 26.90 -0.48 -6.40
CA SER A 168 28.06 -0.72 -7.27
C SER A 168 27.87 -0.11 -8.66
N LYS A 169 26.66 -0.15 -9.23
CA LYS A 169 26.43 0.38 -10.59
C LYS A 169 26.23 1.90 -10.63
N ASN A 170 25.56 2.50 -9.66
CA ASN A 170 25.35 3.96 -9.70
C ASN A 170 26.67 4.73 -9.53
N SER A 171 27.63 4.19 -8.78
CA SER A 171 28.96 4.81 -8.66
C SER A 171 29.76 4.71 -9.96
N GLU A 172 29.55 3.65 -10.77
CA GLU A 172 30.18 3.56 -12.09
C GLU A 172 29.43 4.33 -13.18
N GLU A 173 28.10 4.43 -13.11
CA GLU A 173 27.29 5.10 -14.14
C GLU A 173 27.35 6.62 -14.04
N ILE A 174 27.43 7.18 -12.83
CA ILE A 174 27.67 8.63 -12.63
C ILE A 174 29.07 9.04 -13.14
N ASN A 175 30.04 8.11 -13.19
CA ASN A 175 31.39 8.37 -13.70
C ASN A 175 31.57 8.11 -15.21
N ARG A 176 30.52 7.69 -15.93
CA ARG A 176 30.61 7.57 -17.39
C ARG A 176 30.10 8.87 -18.01
N PRO A 177 30.99 9.76 -18.50
CA PRO A 177 30.53 10.95 -19.22
C PRO A 177 29.67 10.50 -20.40
N LEU A 178 28.49 11.11 -20.50
CA LEU A 178 27.49 10.93 -21.54
C LEU A 178 28.05 11.41 -22.89
N VAL A 179 29.04 10.70 -23.44
CA VAL A 179 29.46 10.89 -24.82
C VAL A 179 28.40 10.20 -25.67
N CYS A 180 27.37 10.96 -26.04
CA CYS A 180 26.56 10.66 -27.20
C CYS A 180 27.49 10.67 -28.41
N GLU A 181 28.07 9.51 -28.76
CA GLU A 181 28.82 9.35 -30.00
C GLU A 181 27.82 9.46 -31.14
N SER A 182 27.75 10.66 -31.72
CA SER A 182 26.89 10.94 -32.85
C SER A 182 27.35 10.11 -34.05
N PRO A 183 26.45 9.69 -34.96
CA PRO A 183 26.78 8.76 -36.06
C PRO A 183 27.92 9.21 -36.98
N ILE A 184 28.29 10.49 -36.94
CA ILE A 184 29.34 11.10 -37.75
C ILE A 184 30.74 10.59 -37.34
N ASP A 185 30.94 10.22 -36.06
CA ASP A 185 32.23 9.73 -35.57
C ASP A 185 32.55 8.30 -36.04
N GLN A 186 31.52 7.49 -36.29
CA GLN A 186 31.71 6.14 -36.86
C GLN A 186 32.19 6.20 -38.31
N GLN A 187 31.72 7.17 -39.10
CA GLN A 187 32.14 7.30 -40.49
C GLN A 187 33.59 7.80 -40.59
N THR A 188 34.00 8.66 -39.67
CA THR A 188 35.39 9.16 -39.62
C THR A 188 36.36 8.06 -39.20
N LYS A 189 36.04 7.26 -38.17
CA LYS A 189 36.91 6.12 -37.78
C LYS A 189 36.97 5.02 -38.85
N GLY A 190 35.87 4.77 -39.57
CA GLY A 190 35.85 3.82 -40.69
C GLY A 190 36.80 4.23 -41.82
N SER A 191 36.79 5.53 -42.19
CA SER A 191 37.65 6.04 -43.26
C SER A 191 39.13 6.14 -42.84
N VAL A 192 39.41 6.47 -41.58
CA VAL A 192 40.79 6.54 -41.08
C VAL A 192 41.44 5.16 -41.03
N LYS A 193 40.70 4.09 -40.68
CA LYS A 193 41.26 2.73 -40.68
C LYS A 193 41.61 2.21 -42.07
N CYS A 194 40.85 2.60 -43.11
CA CYS A 194 41.16 2.18 -44.49
C CYS A 194 42.36 2.92 -45.11
N SER A 195 42.79 4.05 -44.54
CA SER A 195 43.86 4.86 -45.10
C SER A 195 45.26 4.49 -44.58
N TYR A 196 45.35 3.71 -43.51
CA TYR A 196 46.61 3.19 -42.99
C TYR A 196 46.95 1.84 -43.62
N GLN A 197 47.27 1.85 -44.92
CA GLN A 197 47.86 0.69 -45.58
C GLN A 197 48.87 1.11 -46.64
N SER A 198 50.15 1.24 -46.26
CA SER A 198 51.34 1.08 -47.10
C SER A 198 52.62 1.37 -46.30
N PRO A 199 53.84 0.94 -46.70
CA PRO A 199 54.21 -0.16 -47.60
C PRO A 199 55.21 -1.15 -46.95
N ALA A 200 55.43 -2.26 -47.64
CA ALA A 200 56.53 -3.20 -47.40
C ALA A 200 57.89 -2.49 -47.54
N GLU A 201 58.77 -2.67 -46.56
CA GLU A 201 60.20 -2.41 -46.70
C GLU A 201 60.97 -3.74 -46.70
N VAL A 202 61.96 -3.76 -47.60
CA VAL A 202 62.73 -4.86 -48.18
C VAL A 202 63.63 -5.59 -47.19
#